data_AF-A0A9E1SL08-F1
#
_entry.id   AF-A0A9E1SL08-F1
#
_cell.length_a   1.000
_cell.length_b   1.000
_cell.length_c   1.000
_cell.angle_alpha   90.00
_cell.angle_beta   90.00
_cell.angle_gamma   90.00
#
_symmetry.space_group_name_H-M   'P 1'
#
loop_
_entity.id
_entity.type
_entity.pdbx_description
1 polymer ?
#
loop_
_entity_poly.entity_id
_entity_poly.type
_entity_poly.pdbx_seq_one_letter_code
_entity_poly.pdbx_strand_id
1 'polypeptide(L)'
;EDVKSQKYVRTDALVIFNRIFTVVPDPVVGIITVTVEMPNPVFASELANKFFDSLNSYVSEKDITQAKLNLNHLENELLETKLTDMRNVLLSLLEAEKKNEMLAQVKEDYAFQVVDPSVVPDYKSSPKRGLMTVLGAIAGVILLGFYQVFVYSFGPWYTIIKNRTKNIKS
;
A
#
# COMPACT_ATOMS: atom_id res chain seq x y z
N GLU A 1 6.98 -6.25 32.17
CA GLU A 1 7.67 -6.16 30.86
C GLU A 1 6.75 -6.22 29.64
N ASP A 2 5.53 -6.75 29.76
CA ASP A 2 4.63 -7.00 28.61
C ASP A 2 4.11 -5.77 27.86
N VAL A 3 3.89 -4.64 28.54
CA VAL A 3 3.31 -3.43 27.91
C VAL A 3 4.31 -2.76 26.95
N LYS A 4 5.61 -2.83 27.25
CA LYS A 4 6.66 -2.31 26.35
C LYS A 4 6.80 -3.22 25.13
N SER A 5 6.83 -4.54 25.32
CA SER A 5 6.91 -5.52 24.23
C SER A 5 5.74 -5.39 23.25
N GLN A 6 4.50 -5.30 23.75
CA GLN A 6 3.31 -5.07 22.93
C GLN A 6 3.35 -3.76 22.13
N LYS A 7 3.90 -2.69 22.71
CA LYS A 7 4.06 -1.40 22.03
C LYS A 7 5.06 -1.48 20.88
N TYR A 8 6.18 -2.18 21.06
CA TYR A 8 7.16 -2.40 19.99
C TYR A 8 6.59 -3.27 18.87
N VAL A 9 5.93 -4.39 19.21
CA VAL A 9 5.27 -5.26 18.22
C VAL A 9 4.23 -4.50 17.39
N ARG A 10 3.43 -3.62 18.01
CA ARG A 10 2.47 -2.76 17.31
C ARG A 10 3.15 -1.75 16.38
N THR A 11 4.26 -1.16 16.83
CA THR A 11 5.00 -0.16 16.04
C THR A 11 5.68 -0.83 14.84
N ASP A 12 6.30 -1.98 15.05
CA ASP A 12 6.98 -2.75 14.00
C ASP A 12 5.99 -3.28 12.97
N ALA A 13 4.81 -3.75 13.41
CA ALA A 13 3.74 -4.18 12.52
C ALA A 13 3.21 -3.04 11.63
N LEU A 14 3.07 -1.82 12.17
CA LEU A 14 2.65 -0.65 11.38
C LEU A 14 3.70 -0.24 10.33
N VAL A 15 4.99 -0.31 10.68
CA VAL A 15 6.07 0.00 9.75
C VAL A 15 6.12 -1.02 8.61
N ILE A 16 5.94 -2.31 8.92
CA ILE A 16 5.87 -3.37 7.93
C ILE A 16 4.62 -3.22 7.06
N PHE A 17 3.46 -2.90 7.66
CA PHE A 17 2.21 -2.68 6.92
C PHE A 17 2.36 -1.55 5.91
N ASN A 18 2.90 -0.40 6.29
CA ASN A 18 3.10 0.75 5.39
C ASN A 18 4.13 0.47 4.27
N ARG A 19 4.95 -0.57 4.40
CA ARG A 19 5.90 -0.97 3.36
C ARG A 19 5.30 -1.94 2.34
N ILE A 20 4.27 -2.68 2.74
CA ILE A 20 3.63 -3.73 1.95
C ILE A 20 2.35 -3.21 1.31
N PHE A 21 1.60 -2.36 2.02
CA PHE A 21 0.37 -1.73 1.56
C PHE A 21 0.63 -0.30 1.13
N THR A 22 0.42 -0.02 -0.15
CA THR A 22 0.41 1.34 -0.69
C THR A 22 -0.98 1.63 -1.25
N VAL A 23 -1.59 2.71 -0.78
CA VAL A 23 -2.89 3.19 -1.28
C VAL A 23 -2.65 4.46 -2.07
N VAL A 24 -2.93 4.43 -3.36
CA VAL A 24 -2.82 5.59 -4.25
C VAL A 24 -4.22 5.96 -4.72
N PRO A 25 -4.80 7.07 -4.22
CA PRO A 25 -6.06 7.57 -4.74
C PRO A 25 -5.84 8.23 -6.11
N ASP A 26 -6.64 7.86 -7.11
CA ASP A 26 -6.73 8.59 -8.37
C ASP A 26 -7.98 9.50 -8.35
N PRO A 27 -7.82 10.81 -8.07
CA PRO A 27 -8.95 11.73 -7.95
C PRO A 27 -9.61 12.04 -9.30
N VAL A 28 -9.00 11.67 -10.43
CA VAL A 28 -9.54 11.93 -11.77
C VAL A 28 -10.53 10.85 -12.16
N VAL A 29 -10.25 9.60 -11.80
CA VAL A 29 -11.06 8.43 -12.18
C VAL A 29 -11.99 7.97 -11.05
N GLY A 30 -11.79 8.46 -9.81
CA GLY A 30 -12.56 8.01 -8.64
C GLY A 30 -12.21 6.58 -8.23
N ILE A 31 -11.08 6.05 -8.70
CA ILE A 31 -10.59 4.71 -8.41
C ILE A 31 -9.52 4.80 -7.32
N ILE A 32 -9.60 3.92 -6.34
CA ILE A 32 -8.58 3.76 -5.31
C ILE A 32 -7.79 2.50 -5.66
N THR A 33 -6.50 2.66 -5.96
CA THR A 33 -5.62 1.51 -6.21
C THR A 33 -4.92 1.12 -4.92
N VAL A 34 -5.19 -0.11 -4.47
CA VAL A 34 -4.52 -0.72 -3.32
C VAL A 34 -3.49 -1.72 -3.83
N THR A 35 -2.22 -1.49 -3.51
CA THR A 35 -1.10 -2.36 -3.91
C THR A 35 -0.58 -3.12 -2.69
N VAL A 36 -0.44 -4.45 -2.83
CA VAL A 36 0.10 -5.35 -1.81
C VAL A 36 1.38 -6.01 -2.33
N GLU A 37 2.53 -5.59 -1.82
CA GLU A 37 3.84 -6.13 -2.22
C GLU A 37 4.36 -7.18 -1.23
N MET A 38 4.25 -8.47 -1.57
CA MET A 38 4.77 -9.55 -0.74
C MET A 38 5.66 -10.55 -1.51
N PRO A 39 6.57 -11.27 -0.81
CA PRO A 39 7.40 -12.31 -1.42
C PRO A 39 6.60 -13.48 -2.01
N ASN A 40 5.45 -13.81 -1.40
CA ASN A 40 4.55 -14.86 -1.84
C ASN A 40 3.38 -14.26 -2.65
N PRO A 41 3.30 -14.49 -3.97
CA PRO A 41 2.28 -13.88 -4.83
C PRO A 41 0.87 -14.43 -4.56
N VAL A 42 0.75 -15.69 -4.13
CA VAL A 42 -0.55 -16.31 -3.81
C VAL A 42 -1.15 -15.61 -2.58
N PHE A 43 -0.35 -15.51 -1.52
CA PHE A 43 -0.78 -14.84 -0.28
C PHE A 43 -1.02 -13.33 -0.49
N ALA A 44 -0.31 -12.69 -1.43
CA ALA A 44 -0.55 -11.28 -1.79
C ALA A 44 -1.95 -11.07 -2.36
N SER A 45 -2.36 -11.91 -3.32
CA SER A 45 -3.69 -11.83 -3.93
C SER A 45 -4.80 -12.13 -2.93
N GLU A 46 -4.64 -13.18 -2.11
CA GLU A 46 -5.63 -13.55 -1.10
C GLU A 46 -5.80 -12.46 -0.05
N LEU A 47 -4.69 -11.88 0.42
CA LEU A 47 -4.72 -10.80 1.40
C LEU A 47 -5.37 -9.54 0.84
N ALA A 48 -5.09 -9.18 -0.42
CA ALA A 48 -5.70 -8.04 -1.08
C ALA A 48 -7.22 -8.20 -1.19
N ASN A 49 -7.69 -9.38 -1.61
CA ASN A 49 -9.12 -9.68 -1.71
C ASN A 49 -9.79 -9.69 -0.31
N LYS A 50 -9.20 -10.37 0.67
CA LYS A 50 -9.73 -10.37 2.05
C LYS A 50 -9.72 -9.00 2.70
N PHE A 51 -8.72 -8.16 2.40
CA PHE A 51 -8.66 -6.80 2.89
C PHE A 51 -9.85 -5.99 2.37
N PHE A 52 -10.19 -6.15 1.09
CA PHE A 52 -11.36 -5.49 0.51
C PHE A 52 -12.65 -5.93 1.20
N ASP A 53 -12.87 -7.23 1.36
CA ASP A 53 -14.06 -7.78 2.04
C ASP A 53 -14.18 -7.24 3.47
N SER A 54 -13.05 -7.21 4.19
CA SER A 54 -12.98 -6.73 5.57
C SER A 54 -13.25 -5.23 5.65
N LEU A 55 -12.71 -4.44 4.71
CA LEU A 55 -12.91 -3.00 4.63
C LEU A 55 -14.37 -2.66 4.37
N ASN A 56 -14.98 -3.31 3.39
CA ASN A 56 -16.37 -3.10 3.03
C ASN A 56 -17.32 -3.51 4.18
N SER A 57 -17.04 -4.64 4.85
CA SER A 57 -17.79 -5.06 6.04
C SER A 57 -17.67 -4.04 7.17
N TYR A 58 -16.46 -3.53 7.42
CA TYR A 58 -16.23 -2.53 8.47
C TYR A 58 -16.96 -1.22 8.21
N VAL A 59 -16.96 -0.72 6.97
CA VAL A 59 -17.67 0.51 6.62
C VAL A 59 -19.18 0.33 6.76
N SER A 60 -19.71 -0.80 6.28
CA SER A 60 -21.14 -1.13 6.46
C SER A 60 -21.53 -1.21 7.93
N GLU A 61 -20.76 -1.93 8.76
CA GLU A 61 -21.03 -2.05 10.21
C GLU A 61 -21.00 -0.70 10.91
N LYS A 62 -20.02 0.15 10.56
CA LYS A 62 -19.90 1.50 11.12
C LYS A 62 -21.11 2.36 10.76
N ASP A 63 -21.54 2.35 9.50
CA ASP A 63 -22.68 3.13 9.04
C ASP A 63 -23.99 2.65 9.66
N ILE A 64 -24.20 1.33 9.75
CA ILE A 64 -25.36 0.74 10.46
C ILE A 64 -25.37 1.17 11.92
N THR A 65 -24.20 1.14 12.58
CA THR A 65 -24.09 1.57 13.99
C THR A 65 -24.45 3.05 14.14
N GLN A 66 -23.96 3.91 13.24
CA GLN A 66 -24.26 5.33 13.27
C GLN A 66 -25.75 5.62 12.98
N ALA A 67 -26.35 4.91 12.02
CA ALA A 67 -27.77 5.01 11.71
C ALA A 67 -28.63 4.61 12.93
N LYS A 68 -28.27 3.52 13.63
CA LYS A 68 -28.96 3.10 14.87
C LYS A 68 -28.87 4.14 15.98
N LEU A 69 -27.72 4.80 16.14
CA LEU A 69 -27.58 5.89 17.10
C LEU A 69 -28.49 7.05 16.74
N ASN A 70 -28.52 7.46 15.47
CA ASN A 70 -29.40 8.52 14.98
C ASN A 70 -30.89 8.18 15.18
N LEU A 71 -31.29 6.94 14.86
CA LEU A 71 -32.65 6.45 15.08
C LEU A 71 -33.04 6.52 16.55
N ASN A 72 -32.17 6.07 17.46
CA ASN A 72 -32.42 6.13 18.90
C ASN A 72 -32.57 7.59 19.37
N HIS A 73 -31.72 8.50 18.88
CA HIS A 73 -31.86 9.94 19.17
C HIS A 73 -33.20 10.50 18.70
N LEU A 74 -33.61 10.20 17.45
CA LEU A 74 -34.89 10.66 16.90
C LEU A 74 -36.09 10.07 17.64
N GLU A 75 -36.04 8.78 18.02
CA GLU A 75 -37.09 8.14 18.83
C GLU A 75 -37.25 8.82 20.19
N ASN A 76 -36.15 9.17 20.85
CA ASN A 76 -36.19 9.88 22.13
C ASN A 76 -36.78 11.29 21.99
N GLU A 77 -36.37 12.06 20.98
CA GLU A 77 -36.93 13.39 20.71
C GLU A 77 -38.44 13.34 20.38
N LEU A 78 -38.89 12.26 19.73
CA LEU A 78 -40.30 12.04 19.37
C LEU A 78 -41.17 11.78 20.60
N LEU A 79 -40.62 11.14 21.64
CA LEU A 79 -41.30 10.90 22.92
C LEU A 79 -41.43 12.18 23.76
N GLU A 80 -40.46 13.10 23.65
CA GLU A 80 -40.49 14.38 24.38
C GLU A 80 -41.31 15.46 23.66
N THR A 81 -41.52 15.32 22.36
CA THR A 81 -42.24 16.31 21.54
C THR A 81 -43.76 16.18 21.68
N LYS A 82 -44.39 17.23 22.22
CA LYS A 82 -45.85 17.31 22.41
C LYS A 82 -46.63 17.87 21.20
N LEU A 83 -45.93 18.49 20.25
CA LEU A 83 -46.54 19.17 19.10
C LEU A 83 -46.70 18.18 17.93
N THR A 84 -47.94 17.96 17.49
CA THR A 84 -48.29 16.96 16.47
C THR A 84 -47.56 17.17 15.13
N ASP A 85 -47.32 18.43 14.74
CA ASP A 85 -46.66 18.75 13.47
C ASP A 85 -45.16 18.36 13.48
N MET A 86 -44.44 18.62 14.57
CA MET A 86 -43.04 18.17 14.70
C MET A 86 -42.93 16.65 14.77
N ARG A 87 -43.89 15.99 15.44
CA ARG A 87 -43.94 14.53 15.52
C ARG A 87 -44.07 13.89 14.12
N ASN A 88 -44.89 14.46 13.25
CA ASN A 88 -45.06 13.97 11.88
C ASN A 88 -43.78 14.13 11.05
N VAL A 89 -43.04 15.24 11.22
CA VAL A 89 -41.74 15.44 10.56
C VAL A 89 -40.71 14.41 11.06
N LEU A 90 -40.60 14.20 12.38
CA LEU A 90 -39.68 13.21 12.96
C LEU A 90 -40.00 11.77 12.50
N LEU A 91 -41.28 11.41 12.40
CA LEU A 91 -41.69 10.12 11.84
C LEU A 91 -41.24 9.93 10.39
N SER A 92 -41.35 10.98 9.56
CA SER A 92 -40.91 10.91 8.16
C SER A 92 -39.39 10.74 8.04
N LEU A 93 -38.61 11.36 8.93
CA LEU A 93 -37.16 11.19 8.98
C LEU A 93 -36.77 9.79 9.46
N LEU A 94 -37.47 9.27 10.47
CA LEU A 94 -37.27 7.92 10.98
C LEU A 94 -37.58 6.86 9.92
N GLU A 95 -38.65 7.03 9.16
CA GLU A 95 -39.00 6.13 8.06
C GLU A 95 -37.95 6.15 6.95
N ALA A 96 -37.44 7.33 6.59
CA ALA A 96 -36.36 7.49 5.61
C ALA A 96 -35.06 6.80 6.07
N GLU A 97 -34.67 7.00 7.34
CA GLU A 97 -33.45 6.43 7.89
C GLU A 97 -33.55 4.90 8.02
N LYS A 98 -34.70 4.38 8.47
CA LYS A 98 -34.94 2.93 8.57
C LYS A 98 -34.92 2.23 7.20
N LYS A 99 -35.47 2.89 6.17
CA LYS A 99 -35.37 2.40 4.79
C LYS A 99 -33.92 2.34 4.32
N ASN A 100 -33.11 3.33 4.68
CA ASN A 100 -31.69 3.37 4.34
C ASN A 100 -30.90 2.26 5.05
N GLU A 101 -31.14 2.03 6.33
CA GLU A 101 -30.55 0.90 7.10
C GLU A 101 -30.86 -0.45 6.46
N MET A 102 -32.12 -0.68 6.07
CA MET A 102 -32.52 -1.92 5.40
C MET A 102 -31.81 -2.13 4.05
N LEU A 103 -31.59 -1.06 3.28
CA LEU A 103 -30.87 -1.14 2.01
C LEU A 103 -29.36 -1.37 2.22
N ALA A 104 -28.79 -0.83 3.29
CA ALA A 104 -27.39 -1.03 3.66
C ALA A 104 -27.09 -2.49 4.06
N GLN A 105 -28.02 -3.14 4.74
CA GLN A 105 -27.85 -4.51 5.23
C GLN A 105 -27.89 -5.59 4.13
N VAL A 106 -28.44 -5.28 2.95
CA VAL A 106 -28.67 -6.25 1.85
C VAL A 106 -27.59 -6.19 0.76
N LYS A 107 -26.82 -5.10 0.67
CA LYS A 107 -25.81 -4.94 -0.39
C LYS A 107 -24.45 -5.49 0.04
N GLU A 108 -23.99 -6.54 -0.65
CA GLU A 108 -22.64 -7.08 -0.50
C GLU A 108 -21.55 -6.07 -0.93
N ASP A 109 -21.83 -5.15 -1.85
CA ASP A 109 -20.94 -4.05 -2.26
C ASP A 109 -21.49 -2.69 -1.79
N TYR A 110 -21.34 -2.39 -0.50
CA TYR A 110 -21.97 -1.23 0.13
C TYR A 110 -21.19 0.07 -0.08
N ALA A 111 -19.88 0.07 0.18
CA ALA A 111 -19.05 1.29 0.15
C ALA A 111 -18.10 1.36 -1.05
N PHE A 112 -17.62 0.21 -1.52
CA PHE A 112 -16.68 0.10 -2.62
C PHE A 112 -17.14 -1.00 -3.55
N GLN A 113 -16.99 -0.79 -4.86
CA GLN A 113 -17.20 -1.81 -5.87
C GLN A 113 -15.84 -2.35 -6.31
N VAL A 114 -15.67 -3.69 -6.33
CA VAL A 114 -14.47 -4.30 -6.91
C VAL A 114 -14.53 -4.12 -8.42
N VAL A 115 -13.70 -3.22 -8.95
CA VAL A 115 -13.57 -3.02 -10.41
C VAL A 115 -12.66 -4.09 -11.02
N ASP A 116 -11.60 -4.49 -10.32
CA ASP A 116 -10.68 -5.55 -10.74
C ASP A 116 -10.22 -6.37 -9.53
N PRO A 117 -10.62 -7.65 -9.41
CA PRO A 117 -10.19 -8.50 -8.30
C PRO A 117 -8.69 -8.78 -8.39
N SER A 118 -8.02 -8.89 -7.24
CA SER A 118 -6.58 -9.17 -7.22
C SER A 118 -6.33 -10.62 -7.66
N VAL A 119 -5.72 -10.79 -8.83
CA VAL A 119 -5.30 -12.09 -9.36
C VAL A 119 -3.81 -12.29 -9.10
N VAL A 120 -3.40 -13.55 -8.91
CA VAL A 120 -1.99 -13.91 -8.76
C VAL A 120 -1.20 -13.39 -9.97
N PRO A 121 -0.13 -12.58 -9.77
CA PRO A 121 0.63 -12.04 -10.88
C PRO A 121 1.45 -13.12 -11.57
N ASP A 122 1.28 -13.26 -12.90
CA ASP A 122 2.06 -14.18 -13.74
C ASP A 122 3.56 -13.81 -13.81
N TYR A 123 3.88 -12.53 -13.61
CA TYR A 123 5.24 -12.01 -13.67
C TYR A 123 5.64 -11.32 -12.37
N LYS A 124 6.87 -11.57 -11.92
CA LYS A 124 7.42 -10.97 -10.71
C LYS A 124 7.66 -9.47 -10.91
N SER A 125 6.97 -8.62 -10.13
CA SER A 125 7.11 -7.15 -10.17
C SER A 125 8.55 -6.67 -9.89
N SER A 126 9.27 -7.36 -9.00
CA SER A 126 10.67 -7.05 -8.65
C SER A 126 11.46 -8.29 -8.20
N PRO A 127 12.80 -8.32 -8.36
CA PRO A 127 13.64 -7.34 -9.07
C PRO A 127 13.70 -7.61 -10.59
N LYS A 128 13.80 -6.54 -11.39
CA LYS A 128 14.03 -6.62 -12.85
C LYS A 128 15.46 -7.05 -13.17
N ARG A 129 15.74 -8.36 -13.03
CA ARG A 129 17.08 -8.95 -13.21
C ARG A 129 17.72 -8.54 -14.54
N GLY A 130 16.95 -8.48 -15.62
CA GLY A 130 17.47 -8.07 -16.94
C GLY A 130 18.06 -6.66 -16.97
N LEU A 131 17.42 -5.68 -16.30
CA LEU A 131 17.94 -4.32 -16.24
C LEU A 131 19.26 -4.25 -15.46
N MET A 132 19.37 -5.01 -14.36
CA MET A 132 20.60 -5.08 -13.57
C MET A 132 21.76 -5.69 -14.38
N THR A 133 21.52 -6.75 -15.16
CA THR A 133 22.56 -7.39 -15.96
C THR A 133 23.06 -6.47 -17.09
N VAL A 134 22.15 -5.74 -17.74
CA VAL A 134 22.52 -4.79 -18.81
C VAL A 134 23.36 -3.64 -18.26
N LEU A 135 22.95 -3.04 -17.14
CA LEU A 135 23.72 -1.96 -16.50
C LEU A 135 25.10 -2.44 -16.03
N GLY A 136 25.18 -3.65 -15.47
CA GLY A 136 26.44 -4.26 -15.06
C GLY A 136 27.38 -4.53 -16.23
N ALA A 137 26.85 -5.01 -17.36
CA ALA A 137 27.63 -5.23 -18.58
C ALA A 137 28.22 -3.92 -19.13
N ILE A 138 27.41 -2.86 -19.21
CA ILE A 138 27.85 -1.54 -19.67
C ILE A 138 28.93 -0.97 -18.75
N ALA A 139 28.70 -1.00 -17.43
CA ALA A 139 29.67 -0.53 -16.45
C ALA A 139 30.98 -1.32 -16.51
N GLY A 140 30.91 -2.64 -16.70
CA GLY A 140 32.08 -3.50 -16.83
C GLY A 140 32.94 -3.16 -18.05
N VAL A 141 32.32 -2.92 -19.21
CA VAL A 141 33.04 -2.52 -20.44
C VAL A 141 33.75 -1.18 -20.25
N ILE A 142 33.08 -0.20 -19.62
CA ILE A 142 33.67 1.11 -19.35
C ILE A 142 34.89 0.98 -18.43
N LEU A 143 34.78 0.23 -17.33
CA LEU A 143 35.87 0.04 -16.38
C LEU A 143 37.07 -0.69 -16.99
N LEU A 144 36.84 -1.71 -17.82
CA LEU A 144 37.91 -2.40 -18.54
C LEU A 144 38.61 -1.48 -19.54
N GLY A 145 37.87 -0.60 -20.23
CA GLY A 145 38.43 0.42 -21.11
C GLY A 145 39.35 1.39 -20.37
N PHE A 146 38.90 1.91 -19.21
CA PHE A 146 39.73 2.76 -18.36
C PHE A 146 41.00 2.06 -17.87
N TYR A 147 40.90 0.78 -17.46
CA TYR A 147 42.04 0.00 -17.02
C TYR A 147 43.09 -0.17 -18.13
N GLN A 148 42.65 -0.47 -19.36
CA GLN A 148 43.56 -0.59 -20.50
C GLN A 148 44.28 0.74 -20.79
N VAL A 149 43.55 1.86 -20.85
CA VAL A 149 44.14 3.18 -21.07
C VAL A 149 45.15 3.53 -19.96
N PHE A 150 44.82 3.23 -18.71
CA PHE A 150 45.71 3.44 -17.57
C PHE A 150 47.01 2.65 -17.72
N VAL A 151 46.94 1.36 -18.05
CA VAL A 151 48.12 0.50 -18.24
C VAL A 151 48.98 0.99 -19.41
N TYR A 152 48.37 1.34 -20.55
CA TYR A 152 49.11 1.86 -21.70
C TYR A 152 49.79 3.20 -21.41
N SER A 153 49.14 4.09 -20.65
CA SER A 153 49.70 5.40 -20.32
C SER A 153 50.79 5.35 -19.24
N PHE A 154 50.64 4.51 -18.22
CA PHE A 154 51.58 4.46 -17.07
C PHE A 154 52.66 3.37 -17.19
N GLY A 155 52.45 2.37 -18.06
CA GLY A 155 53.42 1.29 -18.31
C GLY A 155 54.81 1.79 -18.75
N PRO A 156 54.91 2.68 -19.74
CA PRO A 156 56.20 3.21 -20.19
C PRO A 156 56.95 3.95 -19.08
N TRP A 157 56.24 4.77 -18.30
CA TRP A 157 56.83 5.51 -17.17
C TRP A 157 57.38 4.58 -16.07
N TYR A 158 56.66 3.51 -15.75
CA TYR A 158 57.11 2.51 -14.77
C TYR A 158 58.40 1.81 -15.21
N THR A 159 58.50 1.43 -16.50
CA THR A 159 59.72 0.77 -17.02
C THR A 159 60.93 1.71 -17.02
N ILE A 160 60.75 2.98 -17.32
CA ILE A 160 61.83 3.99 -17.31
C ILE A 160 62.38 4.18 -15.89
N ILE A 161 61.52 4.28 -14.88
CA ILE A 161 61.97 4.44 -13.48
C ILE A 161 62.73 3.21 -13.00
N LYS A 162 62.22 2.02 -13.31
CA LYS A 162 62.87 0.76 -12.92
C LYS A 162 64.24 0.57 -13.56
N ASN A 163 64.43 1.00 -14.81
CA ASN A 163 65.73 0.94 -15.46
C ASN A 163 66.71 1.98 -14.90
N ARG A 164 66.25 3.17 -14.50
CA ARG A 164 67.12 4.15 -13.82
C ARG A 164 67.61 3.66 -12.47
N THR A 165 66.78 2.98 -11.68
CA THR A 165 67.20 2.48 -10.35
C THR A 165 68.17 1.31 -10.42
N LYS A 166 68.08 0.46 -11.46
CA LYS A 166 69.08 -0.59 -11.71
C LYS A 166 70.45 -0.02 -12.13
N ASN A 167 70.47 1.03 -12.96
CA ASN A 167 71.71 1.63 -13.43
C ASN A 167 72.47 2.43 -12.34
N ILE A 168 71.82 2.77 -11.23
CA ILE A 168 72.44 3.46 -10.08
C ILE A 168 73.06 2.45 -9.07
N LYS A 169 72.72 1.16 -9.18
CA LYS A 169 73.22 0.08 -8.30
C LYS A 169 74.27 -0.83 -8.97
N SER A 170 74.64 -0.55 -10.21
CA SER A 170 75.81 -1.12 -10.90
C SER A 170 76.96 -0.11 -10.85
#